data_AF-A0A833UP26-F1
#
_entry.id   AF-A0A833UP26-F1
#
_cell.length_a   1.000
_cell.length_b   1.000
_cell.length_c   1.000
_cell.angle_alpha   90.00
_cell.angle_beta   90.00
_cell.angle_gamma   90.00
#
_symmetry.space_group_name_H-M   'P 1'
#
loop_
_entity.id
_entity.type
_entity.pdbx_description
1 polymer ?
#
loop_
_entity_poly.entity_id
_entity_poly.type
_entity_poly.pdbx_seq_one_letter_code
_entity_poly.pdbx_strand_id
1 'polypeptide(L)' 'MAILLIDLDHFKKINDQYGHVIGDYVLQEFSRQVKAQIRTHDLLGRLGGEEFAILLKDGFVA' A
#
# COMPACT_ATOMS: atom_id res chain seq x y z
N MET A 1 -19.40 -1.67 1.37
CA MET A 1 -18.20 -1.59 0.51
C MET A 1 -17.54 -0.26 0.74
N ALA A 2 -16.23 -0.23 0.92
CA ALA A 2 -15.46 0.99 1.15
C ALA A 2 -14.12 0.91 0.39
N ILE A 3 -13.52 2.08 0.14
CA ILE A 3 -12.18 2.20 -0.44
C ILE A 3 -11.30 2.92 0.58
N LEU A 4 -10.14 2.32 0.88
CA LEU A 4 -9.07 2.98 1.63
C LEU A 4 -8.03 3.45 0.62
N LEU A 5 -7.71 4.74 0.66
CA LEU A 5 -6.59 5.32 -0.08
C LEU A 5 -5.41 5.47 0.88
N ILE A 6 -4.23 5.06 0.42
CA ILE A 6 -3.02 5.06 1.22
C ILE A 6 -1.92 5.74 0.39
N ASP A 7 -1.26 6.72 1.00
CA ASP A 7 -0.05 7.35 0.48
C ASP A 7 1.08 7.08 1.48
N LEU A 8 2.27 6.72 0.99
CA LEU A 8 3.42 6.49 1.88
C LEU A 8 4.13 7.82 2.16
N ASP A 9 3.90 8.35 3.35
CA ASP A 9 4.47 9.62 3.78
C ASP A 9 5.99 9.68 3.58
N HIS A 10 6.43 10.76 2.94
CA HIS A 10 7.85 11.04 2.71
C HIS A 10 8.61 9.95 1.94
N PHE A 11 7.95 9.13 1.13
CA PHE A 11 8.62 8.06 0.37
C PHE A 11 9.72 8.60 -0.55
N LYS A 12 9.56 9.81 -1.11
CA LYS A 12 10.65 10.50 -1.82
C LYS A 12 11.94 10.64 -0.98
N LYS A 13 11.87 10.88 0.34
CA LYS A 13 13.06 10.97 1.19
C LYS A 13 13.80 9.62 1.28
N ILE A 14 13.07 8.50 1.25
CA ILE A 14 13.66 7.17 1.20
C ILE A 14 14.43 6.99 -0.11
N ASN A 15 13.83 7.35 -1.25
CA ASN A 15 14.50 7.31 -2.54
C ASN A 15 15.74 8.21 -2.59
N ASP A 16 15.62 9.44 -2.07
CA ASP A 16 16.71 10.41 -2.10
C ASP A 16 17.88 10.00 -1.19
N GLN A 17 17.60 9.33 -0.06
CA GLN A 17 18.62 8.90 0.90
C GLN A 17 19.25 7.54 0.56
N TYR A 18 18.47 6.59 0.06
CA TYR A 18 18.88 5.20 -0.10
C TYR A 18 18.86 4.69 -1.55
N GLY A 19 18.38 5.52 -2.48
CA GLY A 19 18.24 5.17 -3.89
C GLY A 19 16.96 4.39 -4.20
N HIS A 20 16.57 4.42 -5.48
CA HIS A 20 15.33 3.82 -5.97
C HIS A 20 15.23 2.30 -5.73
N VAL A 21 16.34 1.58 -5.73
CA VAL A 21 16.35 0.13 -5.44
C VAL A 21 15.82 -0.16 -4.04
N ILE A 22 16.18 0.68 -3.05
CA ILE A 22 15.66 0.55 -1.69
C ILE A 22 14.21 1.01 -1.60
N GLY A 23 13.83 2.05 -2.35
CA GLY A 23 12.43 2.43 -2.50
C GLY A 23 11.56 1.28 -3.01
N ASP A 24 12.00 0.60 -4.06
CA ASP A 24 11.31 -0.56 -4.62
C ASP A 24 11.15 -1.69 -3.61
N TYR A 25 12.21 -1.97 -2.82
CA TYR A 25 12.14 -2.93 -1.73
C TYR A 25 11.09 -2.54 -0.69
N VAL A 26 11.03 -1.26 -0.30
CA VAL A 26 10.02 -0.75 0.65
C VAL A 26 8.60 -0.90 0.09
N LEU A 27 8.37 -0.61 -1.19
CA LEU A 27 7.05 -0.78 -1.83
C LEU A 27 6.61 -2.25 -1.87
N GLN A 28 7.56 -3.16 -2.15
CA GLN A 28 7.31 -4.60 -2.15
C GLN A 28 6.98 -5.10 -0.73
N GLU A 29 7.75 -4.67 0.25
CA GLU A 29 7.55 -5.07 1.65
C GLU A 29 6.25 -4.51 2.22
N PHE A 30 5.94 -3.24 1.94
CA PHE A 30 4.63 -2.66 2.26
C PHE A 30 3.49 -3.48 1.67
N SER A 31 3.57 -3.80 0.37
CA SER A 31 2.55 -4.62 -0.30
C SER A 31 2.39 -6.00 0.33
N ARG A 32 3.50 -6.63 0.74
CA ARG A 32 3.50 -7.93 1.42
C ARG A 32 2.84 -7.84 2.79
N GLN A 33 3.17 -6.83 3.58
CA GLN A 33 2.61 -6.63 4.91
C GLN A 33 1.12 -6.33 4.86
N VAL A 34 0.67 -5.46 3.94
CA VAL A 34 -0.75 -5.16 3.78
C VAL A 34 -1.53 -6.40 3.34
N LYS A 35 -1.03 -7.17 2.37
CA LYS A 35 -1.66 -8.44 1.94
C LYS A 35 -1.81 -9.45 3.07
N ALA A 36 -0.91 -9.45 4.05
CA ALA A 36 -1.00 -10.33 5.21
C ALA A 36 -2.04 -9.87 6.26
N GLN A 37 -2.47 -8.61 6.20
CA GLN A 37 -3.40 -8.01 7.17
C GLN A 37 -4.84 -7.90 6.64
N ILE A 38 -5.02 -7.82 5.32
CA ILE A 38 -6.35 -7.75 4.69
C ILE A 38 -6.96 -9.15 4.48
N ARG A 39 -8.28 -9.20 4.32
CA ARG A 39 -8.97 -10.47 4.07
C ARG A 39 -8.72 -10.95 2.64
N THR A 40 -8.88 -12.25 2.40
CA THR A 40 -8.63 -12.87 1.09
C THR A 40 -9.50 -12.31 -0.04
N HIS A 41 -10.68 -11.76 0.27
CA HIS A 41 -11.58 -11.15 -0.71
C HIS A 41 -11.38 -9.63 -0.90
N ASP A 42 -10.60 -8.99 -0.04
CA ASP A 42 -10.22 -7.59 -0.21
C ASP A 42 -9.17 -7.48 -1.33
N LEU A 43 -9.20 -6.38 -2.07
CA LEU A 43 -8.25 -6.16 -3.17
C LEU A 43 -7.29 -5.03 -2.82
N LEU A 44 -6.00 -5.33 -2.78
CA LEU A 44 -4.93 -4.33 -2.77
C LEU A 44 -4.49 -4.02 -4.21
N GLY A 45 -4.47 -2.74 -4.57
CA GLY A 45 -3.93 -2.22 -5.82
C GLY A 45 -2.94 -1.08 -5.59
N ARG A 46 -1.96 -0.95 -6.49
CA ARG A 46 -1.07 0.21 -6.55
C ARG A 46 -1.63 1.16 -7.62
N LEU A 47 -1.89 2.42 -7.23
CA LEU A 47 -2.46 3.44 -8.11
C LEU A 47 -1.38 4.26 -8.82
N GLY A 48 -0.25 4.51 -8.14
CA GLY A 48 0.81 5.40 -8.60
C GLY A 48 2.17 5.04 -8.03
N GLY A 49 3.05 6.04 -7.90
CA GLY A 49 4.41 5.89 -7.36
C GLY A 49 4.40 5.28 -5.97
N GLU A 50 3.93 6.02 -4.98
CA GLU A 50 3.81 5.58 -3.58
C GLU A 50 2.35 5.39 -3.12
N GLU A 51 1.40 5.53 -4.05
CA GLU A 51 -0.03 5.50 -3.76
C GLU A 51 -0.64 4.10 -3.96
N PHE A 52 -1.43 3.67 -2.98
CA PHE A 52 -2.14 2.40 -2.95
C PHE A 52 -3.62 2.59 -2.64
N ALA A 53 -4.43 1.60 -3.03
CA ALA A 53 -5.82 1.49 -2.65
C ALA A 53 -6.16 0.08 -2.19
N ILE A 54 -7.06 -0.01 -1.20
CA ILE A 54 -7.68 -1.26 -0.79
C ILE A 54 -9.18 -1.14 -1.02
N LEU A 55 -9.73 -2.04 -1.84
CA LEU A 55 -11.17 -2.24 -1.95
C LEU A 55 -11.60 -3.26 -0.89
N LEU A 56 -12.30 -2.78 0.13
CA LEU A 56 -12.89 -3.62 1.17
C LEU A 56 -14.23 -4.15 0.69
N LYS A 57 -14.26 -5.45 0.38
CA LYS A 57 -15.48 -6.15 0.01
C LYS A 57 -16.08 -6.69 1.30
N ASP A 58 -17.33 -6.32 1.59
CA ASP A 58 -18.07 -6.81 2.78
C ASP A 58 -17.58 -6.33 4.15
N GLY A 59 -17.23 -5.05 4.24
CA GLY A 59 -17.04 -4.36 5.52
C GLY A 59 -18.38 -3.98 6.18
N PHE A 60 -18.66 -4.51 7.37
CA PHE A 60 -19.60 -3.88 8.30
C PHE A 60 -18.90 -2.66 8.89
N VAL A 61 -19.46 -1.47 8.66
CA VAL A 61 -19.04 -0.27 9.38
C VAL A 61 -19.72 -0.35 10.74
N ALA A 62 -18.93 -0.51 11.80
CA ALA A 62 -19.42 -0.39 13.17
C ALA A 62 -19.77 1.07 13.48
#